data_AF-A0A353YGM7-F1
#
_entry.id   AF-A0A353YGM7-F1
#
_cell.length_a   1.000
_cell.length_b   1.000
_cell.length_c   1.000
_cell.angle_alpha   90.00
_cell.angle_beta   90.00
_cell.angle_gamma   90.00
#
_symmetry.space_group_name_H-M   'P 1'
#
loop_
_entity.id
_entity.type
_entity.pdbx_description
1 polymer ?
#
loop_
_entity_poly.entity_id
_entity_poly.type
_entity_poly.pdbx_seq_one_letter_code
_entity_poly.pdbx_strand_id
1 'polypeptide(L)'
;MAGRERSKARFGGRQGPVAVQKKSGKQPRAKKAPGSRLTQSQIDEVFRRFHEACPHPKTELHYRDPFTLLVAVVLSAQATDASVNRATPDLFRIAGTPEKLIKLGEARLTEKIKTIGLYRSKAKNLIAASRKLVEEHDSKVPDNREALETLPGVGRKTANVVLNVAFGRPTIAVDTHIFRVANRTGLAPGKTPLEVELTLDKVVPERYKHDSHHWLILHGRYVCKARKPECWRCLIADTCLFTPKTPAPG
;
A
#
# COMPACT_ATOMS: atom_id res chain seq x y z
N MET A 1 29.07 -2.52 -21.42
CA MET A 1 28.70 -1.45 -20.47
C MET A 1 27.50 -0.70 -21.05
N ALA A 2 26.32 -0.83 -20.44
CA ALA A 2 25.14 -0.02 -20.80
C ALA A 2 24.27 0.09 -19.54
N GLY A 3 24.23 1.29 -18.95
CA GLY A 3 23.53 1.59 -17.72
C GLY A 3 22.02 1.65 -17.93
N ARG A 4 21.25 0.98 -17.07
CA ARG A 4 19.78 1.06 -17.03
C ARG A 4 19.35 2.29 -16.24
N GLU A 5 18.67 3.21 -16.92
CA GLU A 5 17.99 4.35 -16.30
C GLU A 5 16.82 3.89 -15.42
N ARG A 6 16.80 4.42 -14.19
CA ARG A 6 15.69 4.26 -13.25
C ARG A 6 14.67 5.37 -13.50
N SER A 7 13.50 5.01 -14.04
CA SER A 7 12.37 5.93 -14.15
C SER A 7 11.80 6.22 -12.76
N LYS A 8 12.14 7.40 -12.21
CA LYS A 8 11.45 8.01 -11.06
C LYS A 8 10.37 8.92 -11.64
N ALA A 9 9.11 8.72 -11.25
CA ALA A 9 8.03 9.64 -11.56
C ALA A 9 8.41 11.06 -11.09
N ARG A 10 8.60 11.97 -12.05
CA ARG A 10 8.98 13.36 -11.80
C ARG A 10 7.74 14.18 -11.52
N PHE A 11 7.64 14.69 -10.30
CA PHE A 11 6.71 15.77 -9.95
C PHE A 11 7.48 17.09 -10.06
N GLY A 12 7.21 17.89 -11.10
CA GLY A 12 7.88 19.17 -11.37
C GLY A 12 6.87 20.25 -11.74
N GLY A 13 7.00 21.43 -11.12
CA GLY A 13 6.05 22.54 -11.20
C GLY A 13 6.33 23.57 -12.30
N ARG A 14 5.46 24.58 -12.35
CA ARG A 14 5.68 25.86 -13.03
C ARG A 14 5.20 27.01 -12.13
N GLN A 15 6.04 28.04 -12.01
CA GLN A 15 5.75 29.31 -11.36
C GLN A 15 5.22 30.32 -12.40
N GLY A 16 4.28 31.16 -11.98
CA GLY A 16 3.77 32.34 -12.67
C GLY A 16 3.27 33.37 -11.63
N PRO A 17 3.17 34.66 -11.97
CA PRO A 17 3.63 35.75 -11.10
C PRO A 17 2.61 36.26 -10.06
N VAL A 18 3.18 36.97 -9.09
CA VAL A 18 2.59 37.53 -7.86
C VAL A 18 1.77 38.78 -8.15
N ALA A 19 0.57 38.87 -7.55
CA ALA A 19 -0.20 40.10 -7.45
C ALA A 19 -0.57 40.41 -5.99
N VAL A 20 -0.59 41.71 -5.69
CA VAL A 20 -0.52 42.36 -4.37
C VAL A 20 -1.82 42.29 -3.56
N GLN A 21 -1.64 42.30 -2.24
CA GLN A 21 -2.59 42.06 -1.16
C GLN A 21 -3.71 43.12 -1.00
N LYS A 22 -4.88 42.68 -0.52
CA LYS A 22 -5.76 43.46 0.37
C LYS A 22 -5.98 42.72 1.67
N LYS A 23 -5.74 43.41 2.79
CA LYS A 23 -5.93 42.94 4.16
C LYS A 23 -7.42 42.97 4.52
N SER A 24 -7.98 41.83 4.89
CA SER A 24 -9.29 41.71 5.52
C SER A 24 -9.18 40.93 6.84
N GLY A 25 -9.95 41.35 7.84
CA GLY A 25 -9.76 41.09 9.26
C GLY A 25 -9.58 39.63 9.68
N LYS A 26 -8.82 39.44 10.76
CA LYS A 26 -8.63 38.14 11.42
C LYS A 26 -9.98 37.66 11.99
N GLN A 27 -10.63 36.76 11.26
CA GLN A 27 -11.64 35.89 11.85
C GLN A 27 -10.97 34.97 12.88
N PRO A 28 -11.62 34.70 14.03
CA PRO A 28 -11.10 33.75 15.00
C PRO A 28 -11.06 32.36 14.36
N ARG A 29 -9.87 31.74 14.33
CA ARG A 29 -9.71 30.37 13.83
C ARG A 29 -10.48 29.43 14.75
N ALA A 30 -11.61 28.92 14.26
CA ALA A 30 -12.33 27.82 14.91
C ALA A 30 -11.35 26.65 15.10
N LYS A 31 -11.09 26.30 16.36
CA LYS A 31 -10.33 25.08 16.70
C LYS A 31 -11.18 23.89 16.24
N LYS A 32 -10.78 23.22 15.15
CA LYS A 32 -11.46 21.99 14.70
C LYS A 32 -11.33 20.91 15.77
N ALA A 33 -12.47 20.30 16.12
CA ALA A 33 -12.54 19.23 17.11
C ALA A 33 -11.70 18.01 16.67
N PRO A 34 -11.13 17.25 17.62
CA PRO A 34 -10.47 15.98 17.32
C PRO A 34 -11.51 15.02 16.72
N GLY A 35 -11.36 14.67 15.44
CA GLY A 35 -12.29 13.78 14.72
C GLY A 35 -12.94 14.37 13.45
N SER A 36 -12.53 15.55 12.97
CA SER A 36 -13.06 16.10 11.71
C SER A 36 -12.79 15.17 10.51
N ARG A 37 -13.84 14.83 9.77
CA ARG A 37 -13.79 14.05 8.52
C ARG A 37 -13.95 14.94 7.31
N LEU A 38 -13.40 14.51 6.18
CA LEU A 38 -13.66 15.13 4.89
C LEU A 38 -15.12 14.91 4.47
N THR A 39 -15.71 15.89 3.77
CA THR A 39 -17.02 15.71 3.14
C THR A 39 -16.90 14.85 1.89
N GLN A 40 -18.01 14.27 1.40
CA GLN A 40 -17.97 13.42 0.20
C GLN A 40 -17.37 14.13 -1.03
N SER A 41 -17.68 15.42 -1.21
CA SER A 41 -17.10 16.24 -2.29
C SER A 41 -15.59 16.43 -2.13
N GLN A 42 -15.10 16.61 -0.90
CA GLN A 42 -13.66 16.69 -0.63
C GLN A 42 -12.95 15.36 -0.87
N ILE A 43 -13.59 14.24 -0.51
CA ILE A 43 -13.07 12.89 -0.76
C ILE A 43 -12.99 12.64 -2.27
N ASP A 44 -14.03 13.00 -3.02
CA ASP A 44 -14.03 12.87 -4.48
C ASP A 44 -12.89 13.67 -5.12
N GLU A 45 -12.70 14.92 -4.69
CA GLU A 45 -11.62 15.78 -5.16
C GLU A 45 -10.24 15.18 -4.84
N VAL A 46 -10.05 14.58 -3.66
CA VAL A 46 -8.81 13.88 -3.30
C VAL A 46 -8.50 12.76 -4.29
N PHE A 47 -9.48 11.90 -4.60
CA PHE A 47 -9.25 10.78 -5.51
C PHE A 47 -9.17 11.19 -6.97
N ARG A 48 -9.88 12.24 -7.40
CA ARG A 48 -9.70 12.84 -8.73
C ARG A 48 -8.24 13.27 -8.94
N ARG A 49 -7.66 13.99 -7.97
CA ARG A 49 -6.25 14.43 -8.05
C ARG A 49 -5.26 13.25 -8.02
N PHE A 50 -5.54 12.20 -7.27
CA PHE A 50 -4.72 10.99 -7.31
C PHE A 50 -4.77 10.30 -8.67
N HIS A 51 -5.97 10.18 -9.25
CA HIS A 51 -6.17 9.60 -10.56
C HIS A 51 -5.45 10.40 -11.66
N GLU A 52 -5.57 11.73 -11.67
CA GLU A 52 -4.86 12.58 -12.65
C GLU A 52 -3.33 12.50 -12.52
N ALA A 53 -2.83 12.43 -11.29
CA ALA A 53 -1.39 12.35 -11.03
C ALA A 53 -0.78 10.97 -11.38
N CYS A 54 -1.56 9.89 -11.23
CA CYS A 54 -1.10 8.53 -11.49
C CYS A 54 -2.30 7.64 -11.85
N PRO A 55 -2.73 7.60 -13.12
CA PRO A 55 -3.96 6.88 -13.51
C PRO A 55 -3.92 5.37 -13.25
N HIS A 56 -2.73 4.77 -13.25
CA HIS A 56 -2.54 3.32 -13.09
C HIS A 56 -1.46 3.03 -12.04
N PRO A 57 -1.77 3.22 -10.74
CA PRO A 57 -0.82 2.94 -9.68
C PRO A 57 -0.62 1.42 -9.55
N LYS A 58 0.59 0.98 -9.23
CA LYS A 58 0.94 -0.45 -9.18
C LYS A 58 1.69 -0.78 -7.89
N THR A 59 1.62 -2.06 -7.50
CA THR A 59 2.49 -2.60 -6.45
C THR A 59 3.96 -2.47 -6.84
N GLU A 60 4.81 -2.27 -5.84
CA GLU A 60 6.26 -2.21 -6.04
C GLU A 60 6.91 -3.60 -5.91
N LEU A 61 6.15 -4.62 -5.50
CA LEU A 61 6.62 -6.02 -5.43
C LEU A 61 6.70 -6.64 -6.82
N HIS A 62 7.78 -7.36 -7.09
CA HIS A 62 7.94 -8.11 -8.34
C HIS A 62 7.24 -9.47 -8.23
N TYR A 63 6.38 -9.78 -9.19
CA TYR A 63 5.67 -11.05 -9.31
C TYR A 63 5.33 -11.31 -10.78
N ARG A 64 4.88 -12.52 -11.11
CA ARG A 64 4.45 -12.89 -12.47
C ARG A 64 3.08 -13.57 -12.53
N ASP A 65 2.63 -14.09 -11.39
CA ASP A 65 1.39 -14.86 -11.24
C ASP A 65 0.86 -14.72 -9.79
N PRO A 66 -0.39 -15.13 -9.49
CA PRO A 66 -0.96 -15.00 -8.15
C PRO A 66 -0.16 -15.69 -7.03
N PHE A 67 0.49 -16.83 -7.33
CA PHE A 67 1.28 -17.55 -6.33
C PHE A 67 2.56 -16.80 -5.96
N THR A 68 3.32 -16.35 -6.95
CA THR A 68 4.52 -15.54 -6.73
C THR A 68 4.19 -14.21 -6.05
N LEU A 69 3.03 -13.61 -6.34
CA LEU A 69 2.53 -12.46 -5.59
C LEU A 69 2.27 -12.82 -4.13
N LEU A 70 1.52 -13.90 -3.86
CA LEU A 70 1.23 -14.36 -2.49
C LEU A 70 2.53 -14.52 -1.69
N VAL A 71 3.53 -15.20 -2.26
CA VAL A 71 4.84 -15.38 -1.63
C VAL A 71 5.50 -14.01 -1.36
N ALA A 72 5.53 -13.11 -2.34
CA ALA A 72 6.12 -11.78 -2.17
C ALA A 72 5.42 -10.96 -1.07
N VAL A 73 4.09 -11.00 -0.99
CA VAL A 73 3.32 -10.26 0.02
C VAL A 73 3.56 -10.84 1.41
N VAL A 74 3.58 -12.17 1.58
CA VAL A 74 3.92 -12.81 2.87
C VAL A 74 5.34 -12.43 3.30
N LEU A 75 6.30 -12.42 2.36
CA LEU A 75 7.68 -11.98 2.64
C LEU A 75 7.76 -10.48 2.99
N SER A 76 6.88 -9.64 2.46
CA SER A 76 6.85 -8.19 2.72
C SER A 76 6.43 -7.81 4.13
N ALA A 77 5.80 -8.72 4.89
CA ALA A 77 5.37 -8.43 6.25
C ALA A 77 6.57 -8.00 7.13
N GLN A 78 6.58 -6.75 7.60
CA GLN A 78 7.71 -6.16 8.34
C GLN A 78 9.05 -6.23 7.59
N ALA A 79 9.02 -6.14 6.26
CA ALA A 79 10.20 -6.03 5.41
C ALA A 79 9.99 -4.90 4.40
N THR A 80 11.06 -4.52 3.70
CA THR A 80 10.95 -3.56 2.60
C THR A 80 10.71 -4.29 1.28
N ASP A 81 9.94 -3.69 0.38
CA ASP A 81 9.75 -4.26 -0.96
C ASP A 81 11.10 -4.41 -1.68
N ALA A 82 12.05 -3.50 -1.44
CA ALA A 82 13.41 -3.62 -1.96
C ALA A 82 14.15 -4.89 -1.47
N SER A 83 14.00 -5.27 -0.20
CA SER A 83 14.56 -6.53 0.31
C SER A 83 13.87 -7.76 -0.29
N VAL A 84 12.55 -7.72 -0.45
CA VAL A 84 11.78 -8.82 -1.05
C VAL A 84 12.14 -8.98 -2.53
N ASN A 85 12.19 -7.90 -3.29
CA ASN A 85 12.53 -7.89 -4.72
C ASN A 85 13.98 -8.30 -5.00
N ARG A 86 14.87 -8.24 -3.99
CA ARG A 86 16.23 -8.78 -4.10
C ARG A 86 16.27 -10.29 -3.93
N ALA A 87 15.45 -10.85 -3.05
CA ALA A 87 15.46 -12.28 -2.73
C ALA A 87 14.59 -13.12 -3.68
N THR A 88 13.48 -12.56 -4.16
CA THR A 88 12.44 -13.29 -4.90
C THR A 88 12.83 -13.74 -6.32
N PRO A 89 13.64 -13.03 -7.13
CA PRO A 89 13.93 -13.47 -8.51
C PRO A 89 14.60 -14.86 -8.56
N ASP A 90 15.64 -15.07 -7.76
CA ASP A 90 16.33 -16.36 -7.69
C ASP A 90 15.47 -17.46 -7.07
N LEU A 91 14.61 -17.09 -6.11
CA LEU A 91 13.66 -18.02 -5.51
C LEU A 91 12.63 -18.48 -6.55
N PHE A 92 11.99 -17.56 -7.27
CA PHE A 92 10.91 -17.86 -8.22
C PHE A 92 11.38 -18.62 -9.46
N ARG A 93 12.67 -18.48 -9.82
CA ARG A 93 13.29 -19.27 -10.89
C ARG A 93 13.28 -20.77 -10.56
N ILE A 94 13.52 -21.14 -9.31
CA ILE A 94 13.64 -22.55 -8.89
C ILE A 94 12.39 -23.09 -8.16
N ALA A 95 11.60 -22.20 -7.55
CA ALA A 95 10.53 -22.54 -6.61
C ALA A 95 9.32 -21.59 -6.74
N GLY A 96 8.95 -21.23 -7.97
CA GLY A 96 7.83 -20.34 -8.25
C GLY A 96 6.48 -21.02 -8.47
N THR A 97 6.27 -22.24 -7.97
CA THR A 97 4.96 -22.92 -7.86
C THR A 97 4.85 -23.56 -6.46
N PRO A 98 3.64 -23.86 -5.96
CA PRO A 98 3.46 -24.51 -4.66
C PRO A 98 4.30 -25.78 -4.51
N GLU A 99 4.24 -26.68 -5.50
CA GLU A 99 4.94 -27.97 -5.50
C GLU A 99 6.46 -27.79 -5.51
N LYS A 100 6.97 -26.85 -6.31
CA LYS A 100 8.41 -26.58 -6.37
C LYS A 100 8.91 -25.95 -5.06
N LEU A 101 8.09 -25.14 -4.39
CA LEU A 101 8.44 -24.57 -3.08
C LEU A 101 8.44 -25.66 -1.99
N ILE A 102 7.47 -26.57 -1.99
CA ILE A 102 7.46 -27.75 -1.11
C ILE A 102 8.71 -28.61 -1.35
N LYS A 103 9.01 -28.93 -2.63
CA LYS A 103 10.19 -29.72 -3.03
C LYS A 103 11.51 -29.04 -2.67
N LEU A 104 11.58 -27.71 -2.69
CA LEU A 104 12.75 -26.96 -2.22
C LEU A 104 13.02 -27.24 -0.74
N GLY A 105 11.97 -27.36 0.07
CA GLY A 105 12.03 -27.65 1.49
C GLY A 105 12.30 -26.41 2.35
N GLU A 106 11.85 -26.47 3.61
CA GLU A 106 11.91 -25.35 4.55
C GLU A 106 13.34 -24.87 4.82
N ALA A 107 14.31 -25.76 5.00
CA ALA A 107 15.69 -25.40 5.30
C ALA A 107 16.33 -24.57 4.17
N ARG A 108 16.18 -25.01 2.91
CA ARG A 108 16.73 -24.30 1.75
C ARG A 108 15.97 -22.99 1.47
N LEU A 109 14.65 -22.98 1.69
CA LEU A 109 13.86 -21.75 1.61
C LEU A 109 14.36 -20.73 2.64
N THR A 110 14.49 -21.14 3.90
CA THR A 110 14.99 -20.33 5.03
C THR A 110 16.32 -19.66 4.68
N GLU A 111 17.29 -20.42 4.15
CA GLU A 111 18.58 -19.87 3.71
C GLU A 111 18.45 -18.83 2.59
N LYS A 112 17.53 -19.04 1.63
CA LYS A 112 17.32 -18.11 0.51
C LYS A 112 16.68 -16.80 0.92
N ILE A 113 15.85 -16.82 1.96
CA ILE A 113 15.16 -15.62 2.46
C ILE A 113 15.77 -15.07 3.75
N LYS A 114 16.97 -15.53 4.17
CA LYS A 114 17.58 -15.15 5.45
C LYS A 114 17.86 -13.66 5.65
N THR A 115 17.89 -12.89 4.57
CA THR A 115 18.05 -11.43 4.60
C THR A 115 16.76 -10.68 4.90
N ILE A 116 15.62 -11.38 4.94
CA ILE A 116 14.31 -10.83 5.23
C ILE A 116 14.01 -11.02 6.72
N GLY A 117 13.49 -9.98 7.40
CA GLY A 117 13.07 -10.10 8.80
C GLY A 117 12.02 -11.20 8.98
N LEU A 118 12.08 -11.91 10.12
CA LEU A 118 11.18 -13.03 10.43
C LEU A 118 11.26 -14.22 9.44
N TYR A 119 12.38 -14.39 8.74
CA TYR A 119 12.53 -15.39 7.68
C TYR A 119 12.22 -16.83 8.09
N ARG A 120 12.54 -17.25 9.33
CA ARG A 120 12.26 -18.63 9.79
C ARG A 120 10.75 -18.92 9.83
N SER A 121 9.97 -18.07 10.48
CA SER A 121 8.52 -18.22 10.55
C SER A 121 7.88 -18.04 9.17
N LYS A 122 8.39 -17.13 8.35
CA LYS A 122 7.95 -16.97 6.96
C LYS A 122 8.20 -18.21 6.12
N ALA A 123 9.37 -18.84 6.20
CA ALA A 123 9.68 -20.07 5.48
C ALA A 123 8.73 -21.20 5.88
N LYS A 124 8.55 -21.42 7.18
CA LYS A 124 7.59 -22.40 7.72
C LYS A 124 6.17 -22.15 7.18
N ASN A 125 5.69 -20.91 7.27
CA ASN A 125 4.37 -20.53 6.80
C ASN A 125 4.20 -20.72 5.30
N LEU A 126 5.20 -20.34 4.48
CA LEU A 126 5.15 -20.49 3.03
C LEU A 126 5.12 -21.96 2.60
N ILE A 127 5.87 -22.83 3.27
CA ILE A 127 5.80 -24.27 3.02
C ILE A 127 4.43 -24.82 3.38
N ALA A 128 3.91 -24.47 4.57
CA ALA A 128 2.59 -24.93 5.01
C ALA A 128 1.45 -24.40 4.12
N ALA A 129 1.49 -23.13 3.73
CA ALA A 129 0.55 -22.55 2.78
C ALA A 129 0.63 -23.22 1.41
N SER A 130 1.83 -23.53 0.92
CA SER A 130 1.99 -24.25 -0.35
C SER A 130 1.38 -25.65 -0.28
N ARG A 131 1.55 -26.38 0.84
CA ARG A 131 0.91 -27.70 1.03
C ARG A 131 -0.60 -27.59 0.99
N LYS A 132 -1.18 -26.64 1.75
CA LYS A 132 -2.62 -26.39 1.75
C LYS A 132 -3.16 -26.03 0.37
N LEU A 133 -2.41 -25.25 -0.43
CA LEU A 133 -2.79 -24.96 -1.82
C LEU A 133 -2.84 -26.21 -2.69
N VAL A 134 -1.87 -27.12 -2.54
CA VAL A 134 -1.84 -28.39 -3.30
C VAL A 134 -2.98 -29.31 -2.85
N GLU A 135 -3.21 -29.41 -1.55
CA GLU A 135 -4.16 -30.37 -0.95
C GLU A 135 -5.63 -29.92 -1.12
N GLU A 136 -5.92 -28.63 -1.01
CA GLU A 136 -7.29 -28.11 -0.90
C GLU A 136 -7.69 -27.16 -2.04
N HIS A 137 -6.76 -26.71 -2.88
CA HIS A 137 -6.99 -25.66 -3.87
C HIS A 137 -6.38 -25.94 -5.26
N ASP A 138 -6.05 -27.19 -5.59
CA ASP A 138 -5.47 -27.60 -6.88
C ASP A 138 -4.26 -26.75 -7.31
N SER A 139 -3.42 -26.39 -6.34
CA SER A 139 -2.25 -25.51 -6.51
C SER A 139 -2.56 -24.09 -6.98
N LYS A 140 -3.82 -23.65 -6.89
CA LYS A 140 -4.26 -22.30 -7.27
C LYS A 140 -4.48 -21.45 -6.03
N VAL A 141 -4.02 -20.21 -6.10
CA VAL A 141 -4.34 -19.21 -5.07
C VAL A 141 -5.84 -18.89 -5.16
N PRO A 142 -6.61 -19.03 -4.07
CA PRO A 142 -8.04 -18.75 -4.09
C PRO A 142 -8.32 -17.24 -4.26
N ASP A 143 -9.42 -16.91 -4.94
CA ASP A 143 -9.84 -15.54 -5.25
C ASP A 143 -10.88 -14.98 -4.26
N ASN A 144 -11.00 -15.60 -3.08
CA ASN A 144 -11.87 -15.17 -1.99
C ASN A 144 -11.07 -15.00 -0.69
N ARG A 145 -11.50 -14.04 0.14
CA ARG A 145 -10.75 -13.63 1.33
C ARG A 145 -10.73 -14.71 2.39
N GLU A 146 -11.87 -15.36 2.60
CA GLU A 146 -12.07 -16.34 3.65
C GLU A 146 -11.13 -17.54 3.46
N ALA A 147 -11.01 -18.06 2.23
CA ALA A 147 -10.04 -19.10 1.90
C ALA A 147 -8.59 -18.62 2.01
N LEU A 148 -8.27 -17.40 1.54
CA LEU A 148 -6.93 -16.84 1.67
C LEU A 148 -6.49 -16.72 3.14
N GLU A 149 -7.38 -16.27 4.03
CA GLU A 149 -7.12 -16.15 5.47
C GLU A 149 -6.90 -17.50 6.17
N THR A 150 -7.30 -18.62 5.56
CA THR A 150 -6.96 -19.95 6.07
C THR A 150 -5.50 -20.37 5.80
N LEU A 151 -4.81 -19.68 4.88
CA LEU A 151 -3.43 -20.00 4.53
C LEU A 151 -2.47 -19.51 5.64
N PRO A 152 -1.55 -20.37 6.13
CA PRO A 152 -0.57 -19.96 7.13
C PRO A 152 0.25 -18.72 6.72
N GLY A 153 0.29 -17.72 7.60
CA GLY A 153 0.99 -16.45 7.35
C GLY A 153 0.18 -15.43 6.54
N VAL A 154 -1.07 -15.73 6.18
CA VAL A 154 -1.98 -14.83 5.48
C VAL A 154 -3.06 -14.35 6.44
N GLY A 155 -2.95 -13.08 6.87
CA GLY A 155 -4.05 -12.40 7.56
C GLY A 155 -4.85 -11.51 6.59
N ARG A 156 -5.92 -10.88 7.10
CA ARG A 156 -6.80 -9.97 6.35
C ARG A 156 -6.08 -8.97 5.43
N LYS A 157 -5.05 -8.29 5.94
CA LYS A 157 -4.26 -7.35 5.14
C LYS A 157 -3.61 -8.04 3.95
N THR A 158 -3.00 -9.20 4.15
CA THR A 158 -2.33 -9.96 3.08
C THR A 158 -3.36 -10.44 2.07
N ALA A 159 -4.49 -10.99 2.53
CA ALA A 159 -5.58 -11.42 1.65
C ALA A 159 -6.11 -10.26 0.79
N ASN A 160 -6.40 -9.11 1.40
CA ASN A 160 -6.88 -7.92 0.67
C ASN A 160 -5.87 -7.40 -0.36
N VAL A 161 -4.55 -7.50 -0.13
CA VAL A 161 -3.55 -7.15 -1.15
C VAL A 161 -3.59 -8.13 -2.32
N VAL A 162 -3.64 -9.43 -2.04
CA VAL A 162 -3.69 -10.47 -3.08
C VAL A 162 -4.96 -10.33 -3.94
N LEU A 163 -6.12 -10.14 -3.31
CA LEU A 163 -7.40 -9.93 -3.99
C LEU A 163 -7.38 -8.70 -4.89
N ASN A 164 -6.81 -7.59 -4.43
CA ASN A 164 -6.72 -6.38 -5.24
C ASN A 164 -5.77 -6.53 -6.42
N VAL A 165 -4.54 -7.01 -6.16
CA VAL A 165 -3.46 -6.98 -7.15
C VAL A 165 -3.55 -8.14 -8.15
N ALA A 166 -3.87 -9.36 -7.70
CA ALA A 166 -3.94 -10.52 -8.60
C ALA A 166 -5.31 -10.72 -9.23
N PHE A 167 -6.39 -10.33 -8.53
CA PHE A 167 -7.76 -10.65 -8.95
C PHE A 167 -8.63 -9.41 -9.22
N GLY A 168 -8.06 -8.20 -9.16
CA GLY A 168 -8.76 -6.96 -9.49
C GLY A 168 -9.93 -6.63 -8.57
N ARG A 169 -9.99 -7.21 -7.37
CA ARG A 169 -11.07 -6.91 -6.41
C ARG A 169 -10.84 -5.51 -5.80
N PRO A 170 -11.89 -4.70 -5.59
CA PRO A 170 -11.75 -3.34 -5.06
C PRO A 170 -11.52 -3.31 -3.52
N THR A 171 -10.59 -4.15 -3.03
CA THR A 171 -10.24 -4.27 -1.61
C THR A 171 -9.16 -3.27 -1.20
N ILE A 172 -9.31 -2.69 -0.01
CA ILE A 172 -8.38 -1.68 0.52
C ILE A 172 -7.63 -2.25 1.73
N ALA A 173 -6.44 -2.79 1.50
CA ALA A 173 -5.64 -3.37 2.57
C ALA A 173 -4.96 -2.29 3.43
N VAL A 174 -5.41 -2.08 4.66
CA VAL A 174 -4.88 -1.02 5.53
C VAL A 174 -3.59 -1.46 6.23
N ASP A 175 -2.46 -0.89 5.81
CA ASP A 175 -1.17 -1.01 6.48
C ASP A 175 -0.85 0.25 7.31
N THR A 176 0.38 0.34 7.83
CA THR A 176 0.81 1.50 8.62
C THR A 176 0.87 2.82 7.81
N HIS A 177 1.03 2.74 6.48
CA HIS A 177 1.02 3.91 5.62
C HIS A 177 -0.41 4.40 5.41
N ILE A 178 -1.32 3.52 4.98
CA ILE A 178 -2.72 3.87 4.74
C ILE A 178 -3.39 4.28 6.05
N PHE A 179 -3.17 3.56 7.14
CA PHE A 179 -3.72 3.92 8.46
C PHE A 179 -3.34 5.35 8.87
N ARG A 180 -2.07 5.73 8.69
CA ARG A 180 -1.60 7.08 8.98
C ARG A 180 -2.18 8.12 8.02
N VAL A 181 -2.22 7.82 6.72
CA VAL A 181 -2.79 8.73 5.70
C VAL A 181 -4.26 8.98 5.98
N ALA A 182 -5.04 7.93 6.20
CA ALA A 182 -6.47 8.00 6.47
C ALA A 182 -6.78 8.88 7.69
N ASN A 183 -6.04 8.65 8.79
CA ASN A 183 -6.20 9.43 10.02
C ASN A 183 -5.73 10.89 9.87
N ARG A 184 -4.56 11.15 9.28
CA ARG A 184 -4.04 12.51 9.12
C ARG A 184 -4.90 13.36 8.20
N THR A 185 -5.32 12.80 7.07
CA THR A 185 -6.05 13.54 6.04
C THR A 185 -7.50 13.83 6.43
N GLY A 186 -8.08 12.99 7.30
CA GLY A 186 -9.51 13.02 7.58
C GLY A 186 -10.35 12.18 6.61
N LEU A 187 -9.72 11.39 5.73
CA LEU A 187 -10.41 10.49 4.79
C LEU A 187 -11.22 9.42 5.54
N ALA A 188 -10.57 8.74 6.49
CA ALA A 188 -11.16 7.68 7.27
C ALA A 188 -10.49 7.57 8.65
N PRO A 189 -10.70 8.53 9.57
CA PRO A 189 -10.17 8.45 10.92
C PRO A 189 -10.75 7.25 11.68
N GLY A 190 -9.87 6.48 12.32
CA GLY A 190 -10.23 5.26 13.04
C GLY A 190 -9.10 4.80 13.96
N LYS A 191 -9.44 4.07 15.02
CA LYS A 191 -8.51 3.57 16.04
C LYS A 191 -7.82 2.28 15.62
N THR A 192 -8.49 1.47 14.79
CA THR A 192 -7.99 0.17 14.33
C THR A 192 -7.89 0.12 12.79
N PRO A 193 -7.00 -0.71 12.22
CA PRO A 193 -6.94 -0.91 10.77
C PRO A 193 -8.26 -1.35 10.17
N LEU A 194 -9.04 -2.16 10.90
CA LEU A 194 -10.36 -2.63 10.46
C LEU A 194 -11.37 -1.47 10.39
N GLU A 195 -11.42 -0.60 11.40
CA GLU A 195 -12.29 0.59 11.35
C GLU A 195 -11.96 1.49 10.15
N VAL A 196 -10.66 1.66 9.87
CA VAL A 196 -10.18 2.45 8.72
C VAL A 196 -10.56 1.75 7.41
N GLU A 197 -10.37 0.44 7.30
CA GLU A 197 -10.73 -0.37 6.12
C GLU A 197 -12.23 -0.22 5.81
N LEU A 198 -13.09 -0.47 6.80
CA LEU A 198 -14.55 -0.39 6.63
C LEU A 198 -15.04 1.03 6.34
N THR A 199 -14.33 2.05 6.83
CA THR A 199 -14.68 3.45 6.52
C THR A 199 -14.26 3.80 5.10
N LEU A 200 -13.03 3.45 4.70
CA LEU A 200 -12.55 3.66 3.32
C LEU A 200 -13.46 2.95 2.31
N ASP A 201 -13.85 1.71 2.59
CA ASP A 201 -14.76 0.95 1.72
C ASP A 201 -16.10 1.68 1.47
N LYS A 202 -16.58 2.44 2.46
CA LYS A 202 -17.84 3.20 2.36
C LYS A 202 -17.70 4.57 1.69
N VAL A 203 -16.60 5.27 1.94
CA VAL A 203 -16.47 6.70 1.55
C VAL A 203 -15.74 6.91 0.24
N VAL A 204 -14.89 5.96 -0.18
CA VAL A 204 -14.19 6.03 -1.47
C VAL A 204 -15.20 5.84 -2.60
N PRO A 205 -15.30 6.77 -3.57
CA PRO A 205 -16.19 6.59 -4.71
C PRO A 205 -15.86 5.32 -5.50
N GLU A 206 -16.89 4.59 -5.94
CA GLU A 206 -16.73 3.27 -6.56
C GLU A 206 -15.74 3.26 -7.74
N ARG A 207 -15.79 4.31 -8.59
CA ARG A 207 -14.89 4.51 -9.74
C ARG A 207 -13.39 4.57 -9.38
N TYR A 208 -13.06 4.86 -8.12
CA TYR A 208 -11.70 5.00 -7.62
C TYR A 208 -11.28 3.83 -6.73
N LYS A 209 -12.22 2.94 -6.38
CA LYS A 209 -12.06 1.98 -5.28
C LYS A 209 -10.94 0.99 -5.53
N HIS A 210 -10.84 0.47 -6.75
CA HIS A 210 -9.78 -0.45 -7.18
C HIS A 210 -8.37 0.12 -6.94
N ASP A 211 -8.12 1.35 -7.40
CA ASP A 211 -6.79 1.95 -7.37
C ASP A 211 -6.48 2.69 -6.06
N SER A 212 -7.52 2.95 -5.25
CA SER A 212 -7.40 3.69 -3.99
C SER A 212 -6.36 3.09 -3.03
N HIS A 213 -6.27 1.76 -2.95
CA HIS A 213 -5.25 1.08 -2.15
C HIS A 213 -3.84 1.55 -2.52
N HIS A 214 -3.50 1.49 -3.81
CA HIS A 214 -2.18 1.83 -4.30
C HIS A 214 -1.88 3.32 -4.21
N TRP A 215 -2.85 4.20 -4.48
CA TRP A 215 -2.66 5.64 -4.29
C TRP A 215 -2.35 5.98 -2.84
N LEU A 216 -3.11 5.42 -1.89
CA LEU A 216 -2.95 5.73 -0.47
C LEU A 216 -1.63 5.20 0.09
N ILE A 217 -1.22 3.97 -0.27
CA ILE A 217 0.06 3.41 0.19
C ILE A 217 1.26 4.17 -0.39
N LEU A 218 1.25 4.47 -1.69
CA LEU A 218 2.34 5.22 -2.35
C LEU A 218 2.41 6.65 -1.80
N HIS A 219 1.26 7.30 -1.59
CA HIS A 219 1.22 8.61 -0.97
C HIS A 219 1.76 8.59 0.46
N GLY A 220 1.38 7.61 1.26
CA GLY A 220 1.89 7.44 2.61
C GLY A 220 3.40 7.16 2.65
N ARG A 221 3.91 6.37 1.71
CA ARG A 221 5.32 6.02 1.60
C ARG A 221 6.18 7.21 1.18
N TYR A 222 5.76 7.94 0.14
CA TYR A 222 6.61 8.92 -0.53
C TYR A 222 6.33 10.38 -0.18
N VAL A 223 5.13 10.72 0.31
CA VAL A 223 4.73 12.11 0.59
C VAL A 223 4.36 12.28 2.06
N CYS A 224 3.34 11.57 2.54
CA CYS A 224 2.85 11.64 3.91
C CYS A 224 3.68 10.74 4.84
N LYS A 225 4.99 10.94 4.85
CA LYS A 225 5.97 10.18 5.65
C LYS A 225 5.68 10.27 7.15
N ALA A 226 6.07 9.23 7.90
CA ALA A 226 5.77 9.11 9.32
C ALA A 226 6.35 10.27 10.15
N ARG A 227 7.66 10.55 10.00
CA ARG A 227 8.36 11.58 10.79
C ARG A 227 8.07 13.00 10.30
N LYS A 228 8.49 13.32 9.07
CA LYS A 228 8.33 14.66 8.47
C LYS A 228 7.56 14.53 7.15
N PRO A 229 6.23 14.68 7.13
CA PRO A 229 5.46 14.62 5.88
C PRO A 229 5.84 15.79 4.98
N GLU A 230 5.87 15.57 3.67
CA GLU A 230 6.25 16.59 2.68
C GLU A 230 5.03 17.38 2.22
N CYS A 231 4.34 18.02 3.19
CA CYS A 231 3.10 18.76 2.95
C CYS A 231 3.26 19.86 1.89
N TRP A 232 4.44 20.48 1.80
CA TRP A 232 4.78 21.53 0.84
C TRP A 232 4.68 21.11 -0.64
N ARG A 233 4.76 19.82 -0.96
CA ARG A 233 4.53 19.29 -2.32
C ARG A 233 3.40 18.27 -2.39
N CYS A 234 2.55 18.24 -1.38
CA CYS A 234 1.44 17.28 -1.31
C CYS A 234 0.28 17.77 -2.19
N LEU A 235 -0.15 16.93 -3.13
CA LEU A 235 -1.23 17.24 -4.08
C LEU A 235 -2.61 17.44 -3.44
N ILE A 236 -2.78 17.05 -2.17
CA ILE A 236 -4.01 17.22 -1.38
C ILE A 236 -3.80 18.10 -0.14
N ALA A 237 -2.75 18.91 -0.11
CA ALA A 237 -2.37 19.66 1.10
C ALA A 237 -3.47 20.59 1.61
N ASP A 238 -4.17 21.26 0.69
CA ASP A 238 -5.28 22.21 0.88
C ASP A 238 -6.55 21.52 1.39
N THR A 239 -6.87 20.32 0.90
CA THR A 239 -8.04 19.54 1.36
C THR A 239 -7.75 18.80 2.67
N CYS A 240 -6.50 18.38 2.89
CA CYS A 240 -6.10 17.56 4.03
C CYS A 240 -6.27 18.29 5.38
N LEU A 241 -6.86 17.60 6.37
CA LEU A 241 -7.16 18.18 7.68
C LEU A 241 -6.00 18.16 8.69
N PHE A 242 -4.87 17.53 8.34
CA PHE A 242 -3.70 17.43 9.21
C PHE A 242 -3.09 18.80 9.56
N THR A 243 -2.87 19.05 10.85
CA THR A 243 -2.15 20.23 11.36
C THR A 243 -1.13 19.82 12.42
N PRO A 244 0.08 20.42 12.45
CA PRO A 244 0.58 21.45 11.53
C PRO A 244 1.06 20.88 10.18
N LYS A 245 1.03 21.70 9.13
CA LYS A 245 1.62 21.37 7.82
C LYS A 245 3.12 21.61 7.84
N THR A 246 3.91 20.73 7.24
CA THR A 246 5.35 20.94 7.06
C THR A 246 5.60 21.98 5.96
N PRO A 247 6.34 23.06 6.22
CA PRO A 247 6.72 24.04 5.19
C PRO A 247 7.73 23.46 4.20
N ALA A 248 7.98 24.20 3.10
CA ALA A 248 9.03 23.85 2.15
C ALA A 248 10.40 23.83 2.86
N PRO A 249 11.33 22.93 2.47
CA PRO A 249 12.71 23.04 2.88
C PRO A 249 13.26 24.40 2.44
N GLY A 250 13.85 25.14 3.38
CA GLY A 250 14.66 26.32 3.07
C GLY A 250 16.02 25.93 2.55
#